data_AF-A0A3E2TG92-F1
#
_entry.id   AF-A0A3E2TG92-F1
#
_cell.length_a   1.000
_cell.length_b   1.000
_cell.length_c   1.000
_cell.angle_alpha   90.00
_cell.angle_beta   90.00
_cell.angle_gamma   90.00
#
_symmetry.space_group_name_H-M   'P 1'
#
loop_
_entity.id
_entity.type
_entity.pdbx_description
1 polymer ?
#
loop_
_entity_poly.entity_id
_entity_poly.type
_entity_poly.pdbx_seq_one_letter_code
_entity_poly.pdbx_strand_id
1 'polypeptide(L)'
;MSEKGRTQCGKPVSENSRMQLEFRAGAVVMMAWQHYLYDGSGQLMAIRYKGADHYYIRNGLMTITGLIDANGTAVVNYSYDSWGMLTGITGSMAGTLGKDNPYRFKGYYYDEETGMYYLKSRYYQLEICRFISADSYAVLTQSPMALVDTNLYNYCDNNPVYREDENGQFWNVVIPALIGAAVGTFLTWAATSATGQEYTTKDYLSDFADEL
;
A
#
# COMPACT_ATOMS: atom_id res chain seq x y z
N MET A 1 42.03 -30.61 3.08
CA MET A 1 41.58 -30.18 1.74
C MET A 1 40.08 -29.98 1.83
N SER A 2 39.61 -28.74 1.97
CA SER A 2 38.18 -28.43 2.12
C SER A 2 37.82 -27.45 1.00
N GLU A 3 37.06 -27.96 0.04
CA GLU A 3 36.61 -27.22 -1.13
C GLU A 3 35.59 -26.16 -0.71
N LYS A 4 35.98 -24.89 -0.78
CA LYS A 4 35.04 -23.77 -0.76
C LYS A 4 34.41 -23.66 -2.14
N GLY A 5 33.13 -24.01 -2.25
CA GLY A 5 32.33 -23.87 -3.45
C GLY A 5 32.35 -22.43 -3.96
N ARG A 6 32.82 -22.24 -5.19
CA ARG A 6 32.76 -20.97 -5.94
C ARG A 6 31.44 -20.94 -6.71
N THR A 7 30.73 -19.81 -6.71
CA THR A 7 29.62 -19.59 -7.64
C THR A 7 30.16 -19.36 -9.06
N GLN A 8 29.33 -19.68 -10.06
CA GLN A 8 29.68 -19.78 -11.49
C GLN A 8 30.17 -18.48 -12.16
N CYS A 9 30.31 -17.37 -11.42
CA CYS A 9 30.71 -16.06 -11.96
C CYS A 9 31.99 -15.48 -11.31
N GLY A 10 32.70 -16.24 -10.48
CA GLY A 10 34.07 -15.89 -10.06
C GLY A 10 34.25 -14.59 -9.26
N LYS A 11 33.16 -13.91 -8.85
CA LYS A 11 33.26 -12.74 -7.95
C LYS A 11 33.33 -13.20 -6.49
N PRO A 12 34.18 -12.57 -5.66
CA PRO A 12 34.16 -12.82 -4.22
C PRO A 12 32.80 -12.42 -3.65
N VAL A 13 32.17 -13.32 -2.89
CA VAL A 13 30.95 -13.01 -2.15
C VAL A 13 31.29 -11.93 -1.13
N SER A 14 30.56 -10.81 -1.15
CA SER A 14 30.69 -9.76 -0.14
C SER A 14 30.47 -10.37 1.24
N GLU A 15 31.43 -10.21 2.15
CA GLU A 15 31.35 -10.74 3.52
C GLU A 15 30.17 -10.13 4.32
N ASN A 16 29.55 -9.06 3.80
CA ASN A 16 28.45 -8.34 4.42
C ASN A 16 27.06 -8.86 4.05
N SER A 17 26.96 -9.86 3.16
CA SER A 17 25.68 -10.47 2.76
C SER A 17 25.36 -11.77 3.51
N ARG A 18 26.09 -12.05 4.59
CA ARG A 18 25.78 -13.13 5.52
C ARG A 18 25.29 -12.46 6.79
N MET A 19 24.09 -12.80 7.26
CA MET A 19 23.77 -12.60 8.67
C MET A 19 24.81 -13.38 9.48
N GLN A 20 25.89 -12.73 9.89
CA GLN A 20 26.84 -13.28 10.84
C GLN A 20 26.24 -13.10 12.22
N LEU A 21 25.52 -14.13 12.68
CA LEU A 21 25.15 -14.23 14.08
C LEU A 21 26.41 -14.63 14.86
N GLU A 22 27.17 -13.64 15.33
CA GLU A 22 28.21 -13.86 16.33
C GLU A 22 27.55 -14.14 17.68
N PHE A 23 27.37 -15.42 18.02
CA PHE A 23 26.98 -15.81 19.37
C PHE A 23 28.18 -15.72 20.30
N ARG A 24 28.31 -14.60 21.03
CA ARG A 24 29.14 -14.59 22.23
C ARG A 24 28.54 -15.60 23.22
N ALA A 25 29.35 -16.53 23.72
CA ALA A 25 28.92 -17.56 24.66
C ALA A 25 28.15 -16.91 25.82
N GLY A 26 26.86 -17.23 25.94
CA GLY A 26 25.94 -16.66 26.95
C GLY A 26 24.90 -15.66 26.43
N ALA A 27 24.92 -15.27 25.15
CA ALA A 27 23.87 -14.44 24.57
C ALA A 27 22.62 -15.28 24.24
N VAL A 28 21.53 -15.06 24.98
CA VAL A 28 20.20 -15.56 24.62
C VAL A 28 19.72 -14.77 23.39
N VAL A 29 19.69 -15.41 22.22
CA VAL A 29 19.00 -14.84 21.05
C VAL A 29 17.52 -15.07 21.26
N MET A 30 16.84 -14.04 21.77
CA MET A 30 15.39 -13.99 21.78
C MET A 30 14.95 -13.77 20.33
N MET A 31 14.50 -14.83 19.65
CA MET A 31 13.81 -14.69 18.37
C MET A 31 12.55 -13.85 18.62
N ALA A 32 12.57 -12.59 18.18
CA ALA A 32 11.43 -11.70 18.30
C ALA A 32 10.49 -11.96 17.12
N TRP A 33 9.46 -12.76 17.35
CA TRP A 33 8.36 -12.87 16.41
C TRP A 33 7.52 -11.59 16.46
N GLN A 34 7.34 -10.94 15.31
CA GLN A 34 6.36 -9.87 15.15
C GLN A 34 5.07 -10.50 14.63
N HIS A 35 3.96 -10.27 15.32
CA HIS A 35 2.65 -10.75 14.89
C HIS A 35 1.85 -9.59 14.31
N TYR A 36 1.15 -9.86 13.22
CA TYR A 36 0.25 -8.92 12.57
C TYR A 36 -1.17 -9.44 12.69
N LEU A 37 -2.09 -8.58 13.12
CA LEU A 37 -3.52 -8.88 13.15
C LEU A 37 -4.17 -8.29 11.91
N TYR A 38 -4.91 -9.13 11.21
CA TYR A 38 -5.73 -8.76 10.07
C TYR A 38 -7.20 -8.91 10.42
N ASP A 39 -8.06 -8.08 9.82
CA ASP A 39 -9.50 -8.26 9.92
C ASP A 39 -10.00 -9.36 8.96
N GLY A 40 -11.32 -9.58 8.94
CA GLY A 40 -11.95 -10.57 8.06
C GLY A 40 -11.85 -10.26 6.56
N SER A 41 -11.49 -9.03 6.19
CA SER A 41 -11.25 -8.61 4.81
C SER A 41 -9.78 -8.73 4.39
N GLY A 42 -8.89 -9.08 5.32
CA GLY A 42 -7.44 -9.15 5.09
C GLY A 42 -6.73 -7.80 5.26
N GLN A 43 -7.38 -6.80 5.85
CA GLN A 43 -6.77 -5.51 6.13
C GLN A 43 -5.93 -5.57 7.42
N LEU A 44 -4.71 -5.03 7.38
CA LEU A 44 -3.82 -4.97 8.54
C LEU A 44 -4.36 -3.98 9.60
N MET A 45 -4.65 -4.49 10.79
CA MET A 45 -5.27 -3.75 11.89
C MET A 45 -4.30 -3.43 13.03
N ALA A 46 -3.44 -4.37 13.42
CA ALA A 46 -2.52 -4.17 14.52
C ALA A 46 -1.21 -4.94 14.34
N ILE A 47 -0.18 -4.47 15.05
CA ILE A 47 1.12 -5.13 15.20
C ILE A 47 1.38 -5.39 16.68
N ARG A 48 1.74 -6.63 17.01
CA ARG A 48 2.27 -6.98 18.32
C ARG A 48 3.78 -6.75 18.32
N TYR A 49 4.21 -5.72 19.03
CA TYR A 49 5.61 -5.32 19.14
C TYR A 49 6.10 -5.47 20.58
N LYS A 50 7.12 -6.30 20.79
CA LYS A 50 7.74 -6.57 22.11
C LYS A 50 6.73 -6.92 23.22
N GLY A 51 5.68 -7.65 22.87
CA GLY A 51 4.64 -8.12 23.81
C GLY A 51 3.46 -7.18 24.02
N ALA A 52 3.42 -6.02 23.35
CA ALA A 52 2.30 -5.08 23.40
C ALA A 52 1.68 -4.87 22.00
N ASP A 53 0.36 -4.74 21.95
CA ASP A 53 -0.38 -4.47 20.72
C ASP A 53 -0.42 -2.97 20.42
N HIS A 54 -0.19 -2.65 19.15
CA HIS A 54 -0.29 -1.31 18.62
C HIS A 54 -1.19 -1.33 17.39
N TYR A 55 -2.13 -0.40 17.32
CA TYR A 55 -3.15 -0.36 16.28
C TYR A 55 -2.79 0.68 15.22
N TYR A 56 -2.96 0.32 13.96
CA TYR A 56 -2.65 1.21 12.84
C TYR A 56 -3.74 2.26 12.64
N ILE A 57 -3.34 3.53 12.56
CA ILE A 57 -4.18 4.62 12.09
C ILE A 57 -3.94 4.82 10.60
N ARG A 58 -5.03 4.97 9.85
CA ARG A 58 -5.00 5.21 8.41
C ARG A 58 -5.75 6.48 8.04
N ASN A 59 -5.36 7.10 6.93
CA ASN A 59 -6.15 8.14 6.28
C ASN A 59 -7.16 7.54 5.28
N GLY A 60 -7.93 8.40 4.60
CA GLY A 60 -8.92 7.97 3.59
C GLY A 60 -8.32 7.30 2.34
N LEU A 61 -7.00 7.39 2.13
CA LEU A 61 -6.26 6.69 1.08
C LEU A 61 -5.58 5.41 1.61
N MET A 62 -6.07 4.88 2.75
CA MET A 62 -5.55 3.69 3.42
C MET A 62 -4.07 3.76 3.84
N THR A 63 -3.45 4.93 3.75
CA THR A 63 -2.05 5.16 4.15
C THR A 63 -1.93 5.16 5.66
N ILE A 64 -0.97 4.40 6.18
CA ILE A 64 -0.70 4.32 7.60
C ILE A 64 -0.05 5.62 8.07
N THR A 65 -0.80 6.45 8.79
CA THR A 65 -0.35 7.74 9.31
C THR A 65 0.15 7.68 10.74
N GLY A 66 -0.10 6.59 11.45
CA GLY A 66 0.41 6.43 12.81
C GLY A 66 0.10 5.09 13.44
N LEU A 67 0.59 4.91 14.67
CA LEU A 67 0.25 3.80 15.55
C LEU A 67 -0.16 4.32 16.92
N ILE A 68 -1.19 3.71 17.49
CA ILE A 68 -1.67 3.96 18.86
C ILE A 68 -1.43 2.75 19.75
N ASP A 69 -1.23 3.02 21.03
CA ASP A 69 -1.20 1.98 22.07
C ASP A 69 -2.62 1.53 22.47
N ALA A 70 -2.70 0.56 23.38
CA ALA A 70 -3.97 0.05 23.92
C ALA A 70 -4.80 1.10 24.69
N ASN A 71 -4.21 2.24 25.07
CA ASN A 71 -4.91 3.35 25.74
C ASN A 71 -5.40 4.40 24.73
N GLY A 72 -5.18 4.20 23.43
CA GLY A 72 -5.54 5.16 22.38
C GLY A 72 -4.56 6.34 22.24
N THR A 73 -3.37 6.26 22.86
CA THR A 73 -2.35 7.30 22.75
C THR A 73 -1.51 7.09 21.50
N ALA A 74 -1.34 8.13 20.68
CA ALA A 74 -0.49 8.08 19.50
C ALA A 74 0.98 7.99 19.88
N VAL A 75 1.61 6.85 19.60
CA VAL A 75 3.02 6.58 19.92
C VAL A 75 3.95 6.76 18.73
N VAL A 76 3.41 6.67 17.51
CA VAL A 76 4.13 6.88 16.25
C VAL A 76 3.23 7.66 15.30
N ASN A 77 3.79 8.66 14.64
CA ASN A 77 3.16 9.37 13.53
C ASN A 77 4.11 9.41 12.34
N TYR A 78 3.59 9.09 11.15
CA TYR A 78 4.31 9.12 9.89
C TYR A 78 3.85 10.30 9.04
N SER A 79 4.79 10.91 8.34
CA SER A 79 4.53 11.91 7.31
C SER A 79 5.11 11.44 5.99
N TYR A 80 4.36 11.63 4.91
CA TYR A 80 4.76 11.23 3.56
C TYR A 80 4.60 12.40 2.60
N ASP A 81 5.32 12.34 1.48
CA ASP A 81 4.96 13.12 0.30
C ASP A 81 3.80 12.46 -0.48
N SER A 82 3.42 13.07 -1.61
CA SER A 82 2.35 12.56 -2.47
C SER A 82 2.66 11.21 -3.13
N TRP A 83 3.93 10.80 -3.20
CA TRP A 83 4.41 9.59 -3.87
C TRP A 83 4.76 8.46 -2.90
N GLY A 84 4.57 8.69 -1.60
CA GLY A 84 4.79 7.72 -0.53
C GLY A 84 6.19 7.74 0.08
N MET A 85 7.02 8.73 -0.27
CA MET A 85 8.33 8.92 0.35
C MET A 85 8.13 9.42 1.78
N LEU A 86 8.74 8.71 2.73
CA LEU A 86 8.63 9.05 4.14
C LEU A 86 9.42 10.33 4.45
N THR A 87 8.73 11.40 4.83
CA THR A 87 9.33 12.70 5.15
C THR A 87 9.62 12.87 6.64
N GLY A 88 8.97 12.09 7.50
CA GLY A 88 9.24 12.12 8.94
C GLY A 88 8.54 11.03 9.74
N ILE A 89 9.15 10.67 10.87
CA ILE A 89 8.56 9.84 11.91
C ILE A 89 8.67 10.60 13.23
N THR A 90 7.55 10.80 13.92
CA THR A 90 7.49 11.46 15.23
C THR A 90 6.73 10.62 16.25
N GLY A 91 6.76 11.00 17.52
CA GLY A 91 6.11 10.27 18.63
C GLY A 91 7.11 9.58 19.57
N SER A 92 6.60 9.05 20.68
CA SER A 92 7.40 8.44 21.75
C SER A 92 8.16 7.20 21.31
N MET A 93 7.67 6.49 20.29
CA MET A 93 8.27 5.26 19.76
C MET A 93 8.81 5.42 18.32
N ALA A 94 9.04 6.66 17.87
CA ALA A 94 9.52 6.95 16.52
C ALA A 94 10.83 6.23 16.17
N GLY A 95 11.77 6.15 17.11
CA GLY A 95 13.08 5.51 16.92
C GLY A 95 13.09 4.00 17.05
N THR A 96 11.97 3.37 17.42
CA THR A 96 11.86 1.92 17.62
C THR A 96 10.75 1.36 16.73
N LEU A 97 9.53 1.19 17.25
CA LEU A 97 8.37 0.70 16.50
C LEU A 97 8.15 1.48 15.20
N GLY A 98 8.38 2.80 15.20
CA GLY A 98 8.25 3.62 14.00
C GLY A 98 9.21 3.21 12.86
N LYS A 99 10.46 2.88 13.19
CA LYS A 99 11.43 2.40 12.21
C LYS A 99 11.21 0.93 11.87
N ASP A 100 11.02 0.11 12.88
CA ASP A 100 10.89 -1.35 12.77
C ASP A 100 9.60 -1.80 12.06
N ASN A 101 8.65 -0.89 11.84
CA ASN A 101 7.41 -1.17 11.15
C ASN A 101 7.59 -1.12 9.61
N PRO A 102 7.45 -2.26 8.91
CA PRO A 102 7.61 -2.30 7.46
C PRO A 102 6.37 -1.80 6.71
N TYR A 103 5.17 -1.87 7.30
CA TYR A 103 3.94 -1.46 6.62
C TYR A 103 3.73 0.05 6.71
N ARG A 104 3.78 0.74 5.56
CA ARG A 104 3.78 2.22 5.53
C ARG A 104 2.75 2.78 4.54
N PHE A 105 3.21 3.38 3.44
CA PHE A 105 2.35 4.03 2.44
C PHE A 105 1.32 3.06 1.87
N LYS A 106 0.03 3.44 1.89
CA LYS A 106 -1.15 2.61 1.53
C LYS A 106 -1.17 1.19 2.11
N GLY A 107 -0.43 0.94 3.19
CA GLY A 107 -0.29 -0.41 3.75
C GLY A 107 0.63 -1.34 2.97
N TYR A 108 1.43 -0.84 2.03
CA TYR A 108 2.45 -1.62 1.35
C TYR A 108 3.62 -1.94 2.29
N TYR A 109 4.29 -3.06 2.01
CA TYR A 109 5.49 -3.47 2.73
C TYR A 109 6.70 -2.71 2.18
N TYR A 110 7.35 -1.92 3.03
CA TYR A 110 8.59 -1.22 2.71
C TYR A 110 9.77 -2.14 3.02
N ASP A 111 10.57 -2.41 1.99
CA ASP A 111 11.83 -3.13 2.12
C ASP A 111 12.97 -2.12 2.34
N GLU A 112 13.54 -2.12 3.55
CA GLU A 112 14.61 -1.20 3.91
C GLU A 112 15.94 -1.49 3.21
N GLU A 113 16.18 -2.73 2.76
CA GLU A 113 17.44 -3.08 2.07
C GLU A 113 17.47 -2.49 0.67
N THR A 114 16.33 -2.51 -0.03
CA THR A 114 16.21 -1.98 -1.39
C THR A 114 15.69 -0.55 -1.46
N GLY A 115 15.04 -0.06 -0.40
CA GLY A 115 14.39 1.24 -0.37
C GLY A 115 13.10 1.31 -1.19
N MET A 116 12.46 0.16 -1.45
CA MET A 116 11.32 0.02 -2.35
C MET A 116 10.08 -0.50 -1.61
N TYR A 117 8.89 -0.25 -2.18
CA TYR A 117 7.64 -0.85 -1.71
C TYR A 117 7.31 -2.10 -2.50
N TYR A 118 6.93 -3.17 -1.81
CA TYR A 118 6.42 -4.38 -2.42
C TYR A 118 4.89 -4.35 -2.50
N LEU A 119 4.37 -4.34 -3.72
CA LEU A 119 2.94 -4.30 -4.03
C LEU A 119 2.45 -5.66 -4.54
N LYS A 120 2.85 -6.75 -3.85
CA LYS A 120 2.51 -8.17 -4.13
C LYS A 120 2.98 -8.75 -5.46
N SER A 121 2.81 -8.05 -6.57
CA SER A 121 3.21 -8.49 -7.91
C SER A 121 4.45 -7.75 -8.42
N ARG A 122 4.68 -6.52 -7.95
CA ARG A 122 5.77 -5.65 -8.41
C ARG A 122 6.39 -4.85 -7.28
N TYR A 123 7.63 -4.42 -7.50
CA TYR A 123 8.32 -3.46 -6.64
C TYR A 123 8.17 -2.04 -7.21
N TYR A 124 7.76 -1.12 -6.33
CA TYR A 124 7.62 0.30 -6.61
C TYR A 124 8.81 1.07 -6.03
N GLN A 125 9.48 1.83 -6.88
CA GLN A 125 10.61 2.67 -6.51
C GLN A 125 10.16 4.12 -6.35
N LEU A 126 10.36 4.65 -5.15
CA LEU A 126 9.92 5.98 -4.75
C LEU A 126 10.68 7.10 -5.45
N GLU A 127 12.01 6.95 -5.57
CA GLU A 127 12.89 7.99 -6.13
C GLU A 127 12.53 8.38 -7.58
N ILE A 128 12.06 7.40 -8.36
CA ILE A 128 11.64 7.60 -9.75
C ILE A 128 10.12 7.58 -9.92
N CYS A 129 9.37 7.40 -8.82
CA CYS A 129 7.92 7.38 -8.78
C CYS A 129 7.28 6.34 -9.72
N ARG A 130 7.91 5.17 -9.89
CA ARG A 130 7.53 4.15 -10.90
C ARG A 130 7.81 2.72 -10.43
N PHE A 131 7.20 1.75 -11.10
CA PHE A 131 7.57 0.34 -10.94
C PHE A 131 8.89 0.03 -11.64
N ILE A 132 9.64 -0.94 -11.10
CA ILE A 132 10.89 -1.41 -11.72
C ILE A 132 10.65 -2.52 -12.76
N SER A 133 9.45 -3.12 -12.75
CA SER A 133 9.03 -4.15 -13.70
C SER A 133 7.83 -3.67 -14.52
N ALA A 134 7.80 -4.07 -15.78
CA ALA A 134 6.68 -3.79 -16.67
C ALA A 134 5.45 -4.57 -16.23
N ASP A 135 4.28 -3.96 -16.39
CA ASP A 135 3.00 -4.65 -16.29
C ASP A 135 2.79 -5.70 -17.39
N SER A 136 1.77 -6.53 -17.19
CA SER A 136 1.25 -7.39 -18.26
C SER A 136 0.72 -6.54 -19.41
N TYR A 137 0.97 -7.00 -20.64
CA TYR A 137 0.42 -6.38 -21.86
C TYR A 137 -1.11 -6.30 -21.84
N ALA A 138 -1.78 -7.14 -21.04
CA ALA A 138 -3.23 -7.13 -20.88
C ALA A 138 -3.77 -5.76 -20.41
N VAL A 139 -2.97 -5.00 -19.64
CA VAL A 139 -3.35 -3.66 -19.16
C VAL A 139 -3.57 -2.67 -20.32
N LEU A 140 -2.82 -2.82 -21.42
CA LEU A 140 -2.98 -1.99 -22.62
C LEU A 140 -4.35 -2.10 -23.27
N THR A 141 -5.08 -3.18 -22.99
CA THR A 141 -6.42 -3.44 -23.54
C THR A 141 -7.55 -3.09 -22.58
N GLN A 142 -7.25 -2.80 -21.30
CA GLN A 142 -8.26 -2.53 -20.27
C GLN A 142 -8.78 -1.09 -20.31
N SER A 143 -8.01 -0.15 -20.87
CA SER A 143 -8.43 1.24 -21.04
C SER A 143 -8.15 1.69 -22.49
N PRO A 144 -9.17 1.66 -23.37
CA PRO A 144 -8.96 1.89 -24.81
C PRO A 144 -8.59 3.34 -25.22
N MET A 145 -8.50 4.30 -24.28
CA MET A 145 -8.58 5.72 -24.63
C MET A 145 -7.56 6.68 -24.00
N ALA A 146 -6.51 6.24 -23.29
CA ALA A 146 -5.52 7.18 -22.76
C ALA A 146 -4.10 6.92 -23.27
N LEU A 147 -3.48 7.96 -23.85
CA LEU A 147 -2.06 7.95 -24.28
C LEU A 147 -1.10 7.61 -23.13
N VAL A 148 -1.49 7.87 -21.87
CA VAL A 148 -0.73 7.55 -20.66
C VAL A 148 -0.80 6.07 -20.23
N ASP A 149 -1.79 5.31 -20.71
CA ASP A 149 -1.97 3.88 -20.41
C ASP A 149 -1.01 2.96 -21.20
N THR A 150 -0.20 3.52 -22.10
CA THR A 150 0.85 2.76 -22.80
C THR A 150 2.11 2.55 -21.97
N ASN A 151 2.23 3.24 -20.82
CA ASN A 151 3.40 3.13 -19.97
C ASN A 151 3.23 2.04 -18.90
N LEU A 152 3.75 0.86 -19.21
CA LEU A 152 3.71 -0.34 -18.35
C LEU A 152 4.46 -0.20 -17.00
N TYR A 153 5.17 0.91 -16.78
CA TYR A 153 5.89 1.19 -15.53
C TYR A 153 5.23 2.30 -14.69
N ASN A 154 4.11 2.86 -15.14
CA ASN A 154 3.44 3.93 -14.40
C ASN A 154 2.90 3.42 -13.06
N TYR A 155 2.94 4.27 -12.03
CA TYR A 155 2.24 4.02 -10.78
C TYR A 155 1.01 4.92 -10.73
N CYS A 156 -0.17 4.33 -10.55
CA CYS A 156 -1.44 5.06 -10.38
C CYS A 156 -1.71 6.10 -11.48
N ASP A 157 -1.25 5.86 -12.73
CA ASP A 157 -1.31 6.80 -13.85
C ASP A 157 -0.78 8.21 -13.50
N ASN A 158 0.32 8.26 -12.77
CA ASN A 158 0.94 9.47 -12.23
C ASN A 158 0.03 10.31 -11.30
N ASN A 159 -1.06 9.75 -10.78
CA ASN A 159 -1.94 10.42 -9.81
C ASN A 159 -2.16 9.54 -8.55
N PRO A 160 -1.13 9.35 -7.72
CA PRO A 160 -1.20 8.52 -6.51
C PRO A 160 -2.09 9.11 -5.39
N VAL A 161 -2.48 10.38 -5.50
CA VAL A 161 -3.38 11.06 -4.56
C VAL A 161 -4.83 10.64 -4.80
N TYR A 162 -5.22 10.48 -6.07
CA TYR A 162 -6.59 10.12 -6.45
C TYR A 162 -6.78 8.61 -6.70
N ARG A 163 -5.69 7.91 -7.06
CA ARG A 163 -5.71 6.50 -7.48
C ARG A 163 -4.84 5.65 -6.58
N GLU A 164 -5.19 4.38 -6.44
CA GLU A 164 -4.49 3.37 -5.64
C GLU A 164 -4.35 2.08 -6.42
N ASP A 165 -3.18 1.46 -6.39
CA ASP A 165 -2.96 0.13 -6.94
C ASP A 165 -2.81 -0.88 -5.80
N GLU A 166 -3.84 -1.67 -5.55
CA GLU A 166 -3.89 -2.59 -4.40
C GLU A 166 -2.95 -3.80 -4.57
N ASN A 167 -2.76 -4.25 -5.81
CA ASN A 167 -2.07 -5.50 -6.11
C ASN A 167 -0.87 -5.33 -7.04
N GLY A 168 -0.47 -4.09 -7.32
CA GLY A 168 0.60 -3.78 -8.25
C GLY A 168 0.23 -4.17 -9.67
N GLN A 169 -1.03 -4.09 -10.10
CA GLN A 169 -1.44 -4.42 -11.47
C GLN A 169 -2.17 -3.23 -12.09
N PHE A 170 -3.42 -3.03 -11.69
CA PHE A 170 -4.23 -1.93 -12.18
C PHE A 170 -4.66 -1.05 -11.01
N TRP A 171 -4.65 0.26 -11.24
CA TRP A 171 -5.07 1.22 -10.24
C TRP A 171 -6.60 1.31 -10.19
N ASN A 172 -7.14 1.52 -9.00
CA ASN A 172 -8.52 1.83 -8.72
C ASN A 172 -8.64 3.30 -8.30
N VAL A 173 -9.83 3.89 -8.42
CA VAL A 173 -10.10 5.25 -7.94
C VAL A 173 -10.45 5.22 -6.45
N VAL A 174 -9.75 6.01 -5.65
CA VAL A 174 -9.87 6.00 -4.17
C VAL A 174 -10.97 6.90 -3.64
N ILE A 175 -11.45 7.85 -4.43
CA ILE A 175 -12.75 8.49 -4.19
C ILE A 175 -13.77 7.65 -4.94
N PRO A 176 -14.39 6.65 -4.30
CA PRO A 176 -15.32 5.84 -5.02
C PRO A 176 -16.51 6.71 -5.40
N ALA A 177 -17.10 6.36 -6.52
CA ALA A 177 -18.49 6.54 -6.86
C ALA A 177 -19.48 6.00 -5.77
N LEU A 178 -19.13 6.03 -4.47
CA LEU A 178 -20.03 5.74 -3.36
C LEU A 178 -21.07 6.85 -3.17
N ILE A 179 -20.76 8.10 -3.54
CA ILE A 179 -21.80 9.14 -3.61
C ILE A 179 -22.62 8.95 -4.90
N GLY A 180 -21.99 8.70 -6.06
CA GLY A 180 -22.70 8.57 -7.33
C GLY A 180 -23.68 7.38 -7.38
N ALA A 181 -23.26 6.18 -6.97
CA ALA A 181 -24.10 4.99 -7.02
C ALA A 181 -25.14 4.92 -5.89
N ALA A 182 -24.80 5.35 -4.66
CA ALA A 182 -25.75 5.35 -3.54
C ALA A 182 -26.80 6.48 -3.67
N VAL A 183 -26.39 7.68 -4.12
CA VAL A 183 -27.34 8.76 -4.41
C VAL A 183 -28.20 8.41 -5.62
N GLY A 184 -27.62 7.86 -6.68
CA GLY A 184 -28.39 7.42 -7.85
C GLY A 184 -29.44 6.37 -7.52
N THR A 185 -29.09 5.33 -6.76
CA THR A 185 -30.05 4.27 -6.35
C THR A 185 -31.11 4.77 -5.37
N PHE A 186 -30.75 5.63 -4.40
CA PHE A 186 -31.71 6.20 -3.47
C PHE A 186 -32.67 7.19 -4.14
N LEU A 187 -32.19 8.05 -5.04
CA LEU A 187 -33.02 8.97 -5.81
C LEU A 187 -33.93 8.22 -6.78
N THR A 188 -33.46 7.15 -7.41
CA THR A 188 -34.30 6.30 -8.28
C THR A 188 -35.42 5.66 -7.46
N TRP A 189 -35.11 5.08 -6.31
CA TRP A 189 -36.12 4.51 -5.42
C TRP A 189 -37.12 5.56 -4.92
N ALA A 190 -36.63 6.74 -4.49
CA ALA A 190 -37.47 7.83 -4.03
C ALA A 190 -38.36 8.38 -5.16
N ALA A 191 -37.81 8.61 -6.35
CA ALA A 191 -38.56 9.09 -7.52
C ALA A 191 -39.60 8.07 -7.98
N THR A 192 -39.23 6.79 -8.15
CA THR A 192 -40.17 5.72 -8.51
C THR A 192 -41.27 5.54 -7.45
N SER A 193 -40.95 5.67 -6.16
CA SER A 193 -41.94 5.60 -5.09
C SER A 193 -42.91 6.80 -5.06
N ALA A 194 -42.48 7.97 -5.56
CA ALA A 194 -43.28 9.19 -5.56
C ALA A 194 -44.10 9.40 -6.85
N THR A 195 -43.59 8.97 -8.00
CA THR A 195 -44.20 9.26 -9.31
C THR A 195 -44.73 8.02 -10.05
N GLY A 196 -44.40 6.81 -9.60
CA GLY A 196 -44.85 5.55 -10.20
C GLY A 196 -44.28 5.25 -11.58
N GLN A 197 -43.27 6.00 -12.03
CA GLN A 197 -42.57 5.79 -13.29
C GLN A 197 -41.25 5.01 -13.04
N GLU A 198 -40.94 4.04 -13.90
CA GLU A 198 -39.66 3.33 -13.87
C GLU A 198 -38.58 4.18 -14.54
N TYR A 199 -37.61 4.66 -13.77
CA TYR A 199 -36.45 5.39 -14.29
C TYR A 199 -35.25 4.45 -14.35
N THR A 200 -34.61 4.33 -15.51
CA THR A 200 -33.48 3.43 -15.72
C THR A 200 -32.16 4.18 -15.59
N THR A 201 -31.08 3.50 -15.21
CA THR A 201 -29.72 4.08 -15.10
C THR A 201 -29.23 4.81 -16.36
N LYS A 202 -29.82 4.52 -17.53
CA LYS A 202 -29.52 5.20 -18.79
C LYS A 202 -30.07 6.64 -18.84
N ASP A 203 -31.22 6.90 -18.22
CA ASP A 203 -31.87 8.22 -18.24
C ASP A 203 -31.08 9.22 -17.39
N TYR A 204 -30.50 8.76 -16.28
CA TYR A 204 -29.59 9.57 -15.46
C TYR A 204 -28.27 9.90 -16.16
N LEU A 205 -27.73 8.95 -16.93
CA LEU A 205 -26.48 9.15 -17.65
C LEU A 205 -26.66 10.10 -18.84
N SER A 206 -27.85 10.15 -19.46
CA SER A 206 -28.15 11.16 -20.48
C SER A 206 -28.28 12.56 -19.89
N ASP A 207 -28.97 12.72 -18.75
CA ASP A 207 -29.13 14.04 -18.11
C ASP A 207 -27.77 14.60 -17.63
N PHE A 208 -26.88 13.74 -17.13
CA PHE A 208 -25.54 14.17 -16.71
C PHE A 208 -24.62 14.51 -17.90
N ALA A 209 -24.86 13.91 -19.07
CA ALA A 209 -24.13 14.21 -20.29
C ALA A 209 -24.58 15.54 -20.92
N ASP A 210 -25.81 15.99 -20.63
CA ASP A 210 -26.35 17.27 -21.11
C ASP A 210 -25.98 18.47 -20.20
N GLU A 211 -25.45 18.25 -18.99
CA GLU A 211 -24.96 19.29 -18.06
C GLU A 211 -23.44 19.56 -18.13
N LEU A 212 -22.73 18.98 -19.09
CA LEU A 212 -21.33 19.29 -19.45
C LEU A 212 -21.24 20.06 -20.77
#